data_AF-A0A0D7F4A7-F1
#
_entry.id   AF-A0A0D7F4A7-F1
#
_cell.length_a   1.000
_cell.length_b   1.000
_cell.length_c   1.000
_cell.angle_alpha   90.00
_cell.angle_beta   90.00
_cell.angle_gamma   90.00
#
_symmetry.space_group_name_H-M   'P 1'
#
loop_
_entity.id
_entity.type
_entity.pdbx_description
1 polymer ?
#
loop_
_entity_poly.entity_id
_entity_poly.type
_entity_poly.pdbx_seq_one_letter_code
_entity_poly.pdbx_strand_id
1 'polypeptide(L)'
;MVFSVQQVKYEFLAYIKEFDPTFSNWYVGIADQPKQALFDRHGVRDAEDPWLYKQLLTNRAARTVQDYFVDHLKTAGEPALEQSENVDCVYLYKIAAHTRP
;
A
#
# COMPACT_ATOMS: atom_id res chain seq x y z
N MET A 1 14.79 8.04 -5.72
CA MET A 1 14.72 7.01 -6.77
C MET A 1 13.25 6.78 -7.06
N VAL A 2 12.81 6.97 -8.30
CA VAL A 2 11.38 6.84 -8.63
C VAL A 2 11.13 5.49 -9.27
N PHE A 3 10.12 4.76 -8.79
CA PHE A 3 9.89 3.38 -9.20
C PHE A 3 8.87 3.28 -10.33
N SER A 4 9.08 2.32 -11.24
CA SER A 4 8.10 1.95 -12.26
C SER A 4 6.95 1.16 -11.63
N VAL A 5 5.74 1.27 -12.20
CA VAL A 5 4.54 0.52 -11.77
C VAL A 5 4.83 -0.98 -11.66
N GLN A 6 5.50 -1.57 -12.65
CA GLN A 6 5.81 -3.00 -12.65
C GLN A 6 6.78 -3.38 -11.53
N GLN A 7 7.76 -2.52 -11.25
CA GLN A 7 8.72 -2.76 -10.19
C GLN A 7 8.04 -2.73 -8.82
N VAL A 8 7.19 -1.73 -8.56
CA VAL A 8 6.45 -1.64 -7.29
C VAL A 8 5.52 -2.84 -7.13
N LYS A 9 4.80 -3.27 -8.19
CA LYS A 9 3.96 -4.47 -8.15
C LYS A 9 4.77 -5.71 -7.78
N TYR A 10 5.94 -5.89 -8.38
CA TYR A 10 6.81 -7.02 -8.08
C TYR A 10 7.33 -6.98 -6.63
N GLU A 11 7.82 -5.83 -6.18
CA GLU A 11 8.31 -5.67 -4.81
C GLU A 11 7.21 -5.93 -3.78
N PHE A 12 6.01 -5.40 -4.00
CA PHE A 12 4.85 -5.63 -3.13
C PHE A 12 4.45 -7.11 -3.11
N LEU A 13 4.40 -7.75 -4.28
CA LEU A 13 4.11 -9.19 -4.39
C LEU A 13 5.15 -10.05 -3.67
N ALA A 14 6.44 -9.73 -3.82
CA ALA A 14 7.52 -10.43 -3.15
C ALA A 14 7.42 -10.26 -1.63
N TYR A 15 7.17 -9.03 -1.15
CA TYR A 15 7.01 -8.72 0.26
C TYR A 15 5.80 -9.44 0.87
N ILE A 16 4.64 -9.40 0.21
CA ILE A 16 3.44 -10.13 0.65
C ILE A 16 3.76 -11.62 0.80
N LYS A 17 4.38 -12.23 -0.22
CA LYS A 17 4.72 -13.66 -0.18
C LYS A 17 5.73 -14.03 0.90
N GLU A 18 6.61 -13.11 1.29
CA GLU A 18 7.61 -13.33 2.34
C GLU A 18 6.97 -13.44 3.73
N PHE A 19 5.95 -12.61 4.03
CA PHE A 19 5.34 -12.56 5.36
C PHE A 19 3.99 -13.29 5.48
N ASP A 20 3.13 -13.18 4.47
CA ASP A 20 1.79 -13.80 4.47
C ASP A 20 1.21 -13.83 3.04
N PRO A 21 1.11 -15.01 2.40
CA PRO A 21 0.63 -15.11 1.03
C PRO A 21 -0.88 -14.84 0.87
N THR A 22 -1.63 -14.65 1.95
CA THR A 22 -3.07 -14.36 1.90
C THR A 22 -3.31 -12.87 1.67
N PHE A 23 -3.61 -12.49 0.42
CA PHE A 23 -3.83 -11.09 0.02
C PHE A 23 -4.88 -10.34 0.85
N SER A 24 -5.96 -10.98 1.28
CA SER A 24 -7.00 -10.33 2.11
C SER A 24 -6.53 -9.93 3.51
N ASN A 25 -5.38 -10.44 3.97
CA ASN A 25 -4.72 -9.99 5.22
C ASN A 25 -3.89 -8.72 5.02
N TRP A 26 -3.85 -8.16 3.81
CA TRP A 26 -3.08 -6.97 3.50
C TRP A 26 -4.00 -5.82 3.13
N TYR A 27 -3.54 -4.62 3.48
CA TYR A 27 -4.16 -3.38 3.09
C TYR A 27 -3.23 -2.62 2.15
N VAL A 28 -3.78 -2.07 1.06
CA VAL A 28 -3.04 -1.24 0.11
C VAL A 28 -3.75 0.10 -0.07
N GLY A 29 -3.01 1.19 0.13
CA GLY A 29 -3.52 2.54 0.01
C GLY A 29 -2.51 3.47 -0.67
N ILE A 30 -2.98 4.66 -1.04
CA ILE A 30 -2.12 5.75 -1.53
C ILE A 30 -2.26 6.97 -0.61
N ALA A 31 -1.15 7.64 -0.32
CA ALA A 31 -1.09 8.81 0.56
C ALA A 31 0.11 9.69 0.20
N ASP A 32 0.01 11.01 0.38
CA ASP A 32 1.16 11.93 0.23
C ASP A 32 2.23 11.66 1.31
N GLN A 33 1.76 11.42 2.54
CA GLN A 33 2.60 11.10 3.70
C GLN A 33 2.35 9.66 4.16
N PRO A 34 2.98 8.65 3.54
CA PRO A 34 2.68 7.24 3.81
C PRO A 34 2.99 6.84 5.26
N LYS A 35 4.02 7.41 5.88
CA LYS A 35 4.33 7.12 7.30
C LYS A 35 3.24 7.60 8.26
N GLN A 36 2.68 8.79 8.02
CA GLN A 36 1.57 9.30 8.83
C GLN A 36 0.33 8.43 8.62
N ALA A 37 0.04 8.03 7.38
CA ALA A 37 -1.05 7.09 7.11
C ALA A 37 -0.84 5.75 7.84
N LEU A 38 0.33 5.13 7.70
CA LEU A 38 0.66 3.85 8.32
C LEU A 38 0.57 3.90 9.85
N PHE A 39 1.29 4.82 10.49
CA PHE A 39 1.47 4.79 11.93
C PHE A 39 0.39 5.57 12.69
N ASP A 40 -0.01 6.73 12.19
CA ASP A 40 -0.94 7.62 12.89
C ASP A 40 -2.40 7.24 12.60
N ARG A 41 -2.73 7.00 11.32
CA ARG A 41 -4.10 6.69 10.90
C ARG A 41 -4.44 5.21 11.08
N HIS A 42 -3.59 4.31 10.56
CA HIS A 42 -3.85 2.87 10.58
C HIS A 42 -3.31 2.19 11.84
N GLY A 43 -2.46 2.85 12.63
CA GLY A 43 -1.92 2.30 13.88
C GLY A 43 -0.92 1.17 13.69
N VAL A 44 -0.29 1.08 12.51
CA VAL A 44 0.79 0.12 12.23
C VAL A 44 1.94 0.38 13.20
N ARG A 45 2.54 -0.68 13.74
CA ARG A 45 3.71 -0.59 14.61
C ARG A 45 4.96 -0.83 13.79
N ASP A 46 5.87 0.15 13.78
CA ASP A 46 7.00 0.16 12.86
C ASP A 46 7.95 -1.04 13.04
N ALA A 47 8.10 -1.51 14.28
CA ALA A 47 9.02 -2.58 14.66
C ALA A 47 8.40 -3.98 14.70
N GLU A 48 7.07 -4.10 14.72
CA GLU A 48 6.37 -5.38 14.90
C GLU A 48 5.62 -5.82 13.64
N ASP A 49 5.02 -4.87 12.90
CA ASP A 49 4.15 -5.19 11.77
C ASP A 49 4.90 -5.14 10.44
N PRO A 50 4.62 -6.05 9.49
CA PRO A 50 5.12 -5.92 8.12
C PRO A 50 4.45 -4.75 7.39
N TRP A 51 5.25 -3.79 6.95
CA TRP A 51 4.80 -2.64 6.15
C TRP A 51 5.86 -2.23 5.13
N LEU A 52 5.40 -1.61 4.04
CA LEU A 52 6.24 -1.08 2.99
C LEU A 52 5.56 0.11 2.32
N TYR A 53 6.33 1.12 1.91
CA TYR A 53 5.84 2.16 1.02
C TYR A 53 6.83 2.44 -0.11
N LYS A 54 6.31 2.90 -1.25
CA LYS A 54 7.08 3.26 -2.43
C LYS A 54 6.49 4.50 -3.09
N GLN A 55 7.39 5.37 -3.54
CA GLN A 55 7.05 6.57 -4.28
C GLN A 55 7.11 6.31 -5.78
N LEU A 56 6.07 6.72 -6.51
CA LEU A 56 5.99 6.64 -7.97
C LEU A 56 6.12 8.01 -8.63
N LEU A 57 6.28 8.02 -9.95
CA LEU A 57 6.44 9.25 -10.75
C LEU A 57 5.17 10.09 -10.80
N THR A 58 4.01 9.45 -10.69
CA THR A 58 2.71 10.12 -10.87
C THR A 58 1.66 9.45 -10.00
N ASN A 59 0.65 10.23 -9.60
CA ASN A 59 -0.55 9.71 -8.94
C ASN A 59 -1.24 8.61 -9.77
N ARG A 60 -1.28 8.75 -11.10
CA ARG A 60 -1.82 7.72 -12.01
C ARG A 60 -1.06 6.40 -11.90
N ALA A 61 0.27 6.45 -11.77
CA ALA A 61 1.08 5.25 -11.56
C ALA A 61 0.75 4.60 -10.21
N ALA A 62 0.66 5.38 -9.13
CA ALA A 62 0.28 4.88 -7.81
C ALA A 62 -1.11 4.23 -7.79
N ARG A 63 -2.10 4.87 -8.44
CA ARG A 63 -3.44 4.30 -8.62
C ARG A 63 -3.42 2.98 -9.38
N THR A 64 -2.64 2.88 -10.47
CA THR A 64 -2.49 1.62 -11.24
C THR A 64 -1.90 0.47 -10.39
N VAL A 65 -1.07 0.80 -9.40
CA VAL A 65 -0.56 -0.19 -8.44
C VAL A 65 -1.67 -0.59 -7.47
N GLN A 66 -2.31 0.38 -6.81
CA GLN A 66 -3.37 0.12 -5.83
C GLN A 66 -4.52 -0.70 -6.42
N ASP A 67 -5.03 -0.28 -7.58
CA ASP A 67 -6.13 -0.94 -8.30
C ASP A 67 -5.80 -2.41 -8.59
N TYR A 68 -4.56 -2.70 -8.96
CA TYR A 68 -4.11 -4.08 -9.15
C TYR A 68 -4.18 -4.92 -7.88
N PHE A 69 -3.81 -4.39 -6.72
CA PHE A 69 -3.88 -5.16 -5.47
C PHE A 69 -5.30 -5.29 -4.94
N VAL A 70 -6.07 -4.19 -4.94
CA VAL A 70 -7.42 -4.15 -4.39
C VAL A 70 -8.41 -4.87 -5.30
N ASP A 71 -8.43 -4.54 -6.60
CA ASP A 71 -9.41 -5.11 -7.52
C ASP A 71 -9.03 -6.51 -8.00
N HIS A 72 -7.78 -6.73 -8.41
CA HIS A 72 -7.38 -8.04 -8.95
C HIS A 72 -6.98 -9.05 -7.87
N LEU A 73 -6.26 -8.63 -6.82
CA LEU A 73 -5.77 -9.53 -5.78
C LEU A 73 -6.63 -9.54 -4.51
N LYS A 74 -7.67 -8.71 -4.45
CA LYS A 74 -8.65 -8.65 -3.34
C LYS A 74 -7.98 -8.38 -1.98
N THR A 75 -6.96 -7.53 -1.98
CA THR A 75 -6.46 -6.91 -0.74
C THR A 75 -7.51 -5.93 -0.20
N ALA A 76 -7.45 -5.61 1.10
CA ALA A 76 -8.17 -4.47 1.62
C ALA A 76 -7.58 -3.16 1.05
N GLY A 77 -8.38 -2.12 1.03
CA GLY A 77 -7.98 -0.82 0.53
C GLY A 77 -9.20 0.08 0.34
N GLU A 78 -9.08 1.35 0.70
CA GLU A 78 -10.08 2.33 0.31
C GLU A 78 -10.04 2.52 -1.22
N PRO A 79 -11.20 2.55 -1.91
CA PRO A 79 -11.23 2.92 -3.31
C PRO A 79 -10.63 4.31 -3.46
N ALA A 80 -9.86 4.52 -4.52
CA ALA A 80 -9.18 5.79 -4.80
C ALA A 80 -10.20 6.89 -5.18
N LEU A 81 -11.10 7.25 -4.28
CA LEU A 81 -12.06 8.34 -4.43
C LEU A 81 -11.30 9.67 -4.41
N GLU A 82 -11.39 10.42 -5.51
CA GLU A 82 -10.99 11.83 -5.67
C GLU A 82 -9.74 12.29 -4.89
N GLN A 83 -8.74 11.41 -4.73
CA GLN A 83 -7.51 11.80 -4.07
C GLN A 83 -6.76 12.79 -4.96
N SER A 84 -6.38 13.91 -4.36
CA SER A 84 -5.62 15.01 -4.96
C SER A 84 -4.52 14.50 -5.88
N GLU A 85 -4.33 15.16 -7.03
CA GLU A 85 -3.34 14.79 -8.06
C GLU A 85 -1.89 14.69 -7.55
N ASN A 86 -1.62 15.23 -6.35
CA ASN A 86 -0.31 15.22 -5.70
C ASN A 86 -0.01 13.95 -4.89
N VAL A 87 -0.90 12.95 -4.85
CA VAL A 87 -0.67 11.72 -4.07
C VAL A 87 0.07 10.67 -4.92
N ASP A 88 1.40 10.61 -4.84
CA ASP A 88 2.22 9.69 -5.65
C ASP A 88 2.88 8.52 -4.88
N CYS A 89 2.63 8.41 -3.58
CA CYS A 89 3.11 7.28 -2.78
C CYS A 89 2.03 6.21 -2.56
N VAL A 90 2.41 4.96 -2.79
CA VAL A 90 1.61 3.77 -2.45
C VAL A 90 2.24 3.08 -1.25
N TYR A 91 1.41 2.63 -0.32
CA TYR A 91 1.82 1.90 0.87
C TYR A 91 1.02 0.61 1.00
N LEU A 92 1.62 -0.35 1.68
CA LEU A 92 1.00 -1.59 2.08
C LEU A 92 1.35 -1.90 3.53
N TYR A 93 0.44 -2.57 4.23
CA TYR A 93 0.72 -3.15 5.53
C TYR A 93 -0.10 -4.42 5.75
N LYS A 94 0.39 -5.28 6.63
CA LYS A 94 -0.35 -6.46 7.07
C LYS A 94 -1.36 -6.06 8.13
N ILE A 95 -2.62 -6.41 7.92
CA ILE A 95 -3.70 -6.14 8.86
C ILE A 95 -3.50 -7.00 10.10
N ALA A 96 -3.37 -6.34 11.24
CA ALA A 96 -3.33 -6.93 12.56
C ALA A 96 -4.52 -6.46 13.40
N ALA A 97 -4.78 -7.11 14.52
CA ALA A 97 -5.94 -6.82 15.39
C ALA A 97 -5.96 -5.37 15.92
N HIS A 98 -4.81 -4.71 16.03
CA HIS A 98 -4.70 -3.31 16.46
C HIS A 98 -4.74 -2.31 15.29
N THR A 99 -4.60 -2.78 14.05
CA THR A 99 -4.62 -1.90 12.88
C THR A 99 -6.05 -1.58 12.46
N ARG A 100 -6.23 -0.42 11.81
CA ARG A 100 -7.53 0.04 11.33
C ARG A 100 -7.52 0.15 9.81
N PRO A 101 -7.94 -0.89 9.06
CA PRO A 101 -8.10 -0.82 7.60
C PRO A 101 -9.22 0.13 7.18
#